data_AF-A0A8G0LPR1-F1
#
_entry.id   AF-A0A8G0LPR1-F1
#
_cell.length_a   1.000
_cell.length_b   1.000
_cell.length_c   1.000
_cell.angle_alpha   90.00
_cell.angle_beta   90.00
_cell.angle_gamma   90.00
#
_symmetry.space_group_name_H-M   'P 1'
#
loop_
_entity.id
_entity.type
_entity.pdbx_description
1 polymer ?
#
loop_
_entity_poly.entity_id
_entity_poly.type
_entity_poly.pdbx_seq_one_letter_code
_entity_poly.pdbx_strand_id
1 'polypeptide(L)'
;MVYDAVALLFDEFWDKEGDTFGRAVGDFNNYTTGLIGKHNIALALLSYMGKANAAAAATNMRSSYGALRLVILEGICGGLPYNGPGEMFLGGVVISKSII
;
A
#
# COMPACT_ATOMS: atom_id res chain seq x y z
N MET A 1 -10.32 -2.87 -6.35
CA MET A 1 -10.48 -1.57 -7.03
C MET A 1 -9.17 -0.77 -7.04
N VAL A 2 -8.62 -0.38 -5.89
CA VAL A 2 -7.28 0.26 -5.82
C VAL A 2 -6.16 -0.78 -5.87
N TYR A 3 -6.26 -1.82 -5.04
CA TYR A 3 -5.29 -2.92 -5.03
C TYR A 3 -5.07 -3.51 -6.43
N ASP A 4 -6.15 -3.87 -7.12
CA ASP A 4 -6.09 -4.45 -8.46
C ASP A 4 -5.45 -3.50 -9.47
N ALA A 5 -5.73 -2.19 -9.37
CA ALA A 5 -5.12 -1.19 -10.24
C ALA A 5 -3.59 -1.13 -10.06
N VAL A 6 -3.10 -1.16 -8.81
CA VAL A 6 -1.66 -1.21 -8.54
C VAL A 6 -1.06 -2.55 -8.93
N ALA A 7 -1.77 -3.66 -8.69
CA ALA A 7 -1.33 -4.99 -9.09
C ALA A 7 -1.12 -5.09 -10.61
N LEU A 8 -1.95 -4.41 -11.42
CA LEU A 8 -1.79 -4.35 -12.87
C LEU A 8 -0.55 -3.55 -13.34
N LEU A 9 0.09 -2.76 -12.46
CA LEU A 9 1.31 -2.01 -12.78
C LEU A 9 2.59 -2.85 -12.62
N PHE A 10 2.50 -4.07 -12.10
CA PHE A 10 3.66 -4.94 -11.96
C PHE A 10 4.15 -5.41 -13.33
N ASP A 11 5.44 -5.22 -13.58
CA ASP A 11 6.13 -5.75 -14.75
C ASP A 11 6.39 -7.25 -14.59
N GLU A 12 6.72 -7.65 -13.36
CA GLU A 12 6.98 -9.04 -13.01
C GLU A 12 6.48 -9.33 -11.59
N PHE A 13 5.97 -10.54 -11.38
CA PHE A 13 5.55 -11.04 -10.08
C PHE A 13 6.53 -12.09 -9.62
N TRP A 14 6.95 -12.00 -8.36
CA TRP A 14 7.86 -12.95 -7.72
C TRP A 14 7.13 -14.10 -7.01
N ASP A 15 5.82 -13.98 -6.85
CA ASP A 15 4.96 -14.92 -6.13
C ASP A 15 4.23 -15.92 -7.04
N LYS A 16 4.58 -15.98 -8.33
CA LYS A 16 3.94 -16.86 -9.33
C LYS A 16 3.99 -18.35 -8.97
N GLU A 17 5.02 -18.76 -8.23
CA GLU A 17 5.22 -20.15 -7.77
C GLU A 17 4.89 -20.33 -6.27
N GLY A 18 4.30 -19.30 -5.64
CA GLY A 18 4.03 -19.23 -4.20
C GLY A 18 4.77 -18.09 -3.52
N ASP A 19 4.50 -17.90 -2.23
CA ASP A 19 5.06 -16.80 -1.41
C ASP A 19 6.54 -17.07 -1.06
N THR A 20 7.45 -16.70 -1.96
CA THR A 20 8.88 -17.03 -1.91
C THR A 20 9.69 -16.19 -0.92
N PHE A 21 9.21 -15.01 -0.54
CA PHE A 21 9.92 -14.12 0.38
C PHE A 21 9.63 -14.40 1.86
N GLY A 22 8.60 -15.20 2.15
CA GLY A 22 8.19 -15.51 3.51
C GLY A 22 7.70 -14.29 4.28
N ARG A 23 7.22 -14.54 5.49
CA ARG A 23 6.64 -13.52 6.38
C ARG A 23 7.12 -13.74 7.81
N ALA A 24 7.25 -12.65 8.57
CA ALA A 24 7.53 -12.74 9.99
C ALA A 24 6.42 -13.51 10.71
N VAL A 25 6.76 -14.22 11.78
CA VAL A 25 5.77 -14.93 12.61
C VAL A 25 4.74 -13.92 13.14
N GLY A 26 3.45 -14.19 12.89
CA GLY A 26 2.35 -13.30 13.29
C GLY A 26 1.96 -12.26 12.24
N ASP A 27 2.66 -12.20 11.09
CA ASP A 27 2.20 -11.42 9.95
C ASP A 27 1.16 -12.19 9.14
N PHE A 28 -0.10 -11.77 9.29
CA PHE A 28 -1.25 -12.34 8.58
C PHE A 28 -1.68 -11.49 7.37
N ASN A 29 -0.89 -10.50 6.97
CA ASN A 29 -1.17 -9.74 5.76
C ASN A 29 -1.06 -10.66 4.54
N ASN A 30 -1.86 -10.33 3.53
CA ASN A 30 -1.72 -10.91 2.20
C ASN A 30 -0.87 -9.97 1.35
N TYR A 31 0.19 -10.49 0.75
CA TYR A 31 1.09 -9.71 -0.09
C TYR A 31 1.09 -10.22 -1.52
N THR A 32 1.20 -9.28 -2.44
CA THR A 32 1.71 -9.55 -3.78
C THR A 32 3.10 -8.93 -3.91
N THR A 33 4.07 -9.72 -4.36
CA THR A 33 5.46 -9.27 -4.50
C THR A 33 5.92 -9.30 -5.94
N GLY A 34 6.78 -8.36 -6.30
CA GLY A 34 7.19 -8.22 -7.70
C GLY A 34 8.04 -6.99 -7.97
N LEU A 35 8.08 -6.61 -9.25
CA LEU A 35 8.87 -5.52 -9.78
C LEU A 35 7.96 -4.50 -10.46
N ILE A 36 8.18 -3.22 -10.15
CA ILE A 36 7.65 -2.07 -10.92
C ILE A 36 8.84 -1.20 -11.34
N GLY A 37 9.10 -1.11 -12.63
CA GLY A 37 10.29 -0.54 -13.22
C GLY A 37 11.56 -1.20 -12.71
N LYS A 38 12.28 -0.51 -11.82
CA LYS A 38 13.52 -0.98 -11.18
C LYS A 38 13.38 -1.22 -9.68
N HIS A 39 12.14 -1.19 -9.17
CA HIS A 39 11.87 -1.21 -7.74
C HIS A 39 11.18 -2.53 -7.38
N ASN A 40 11.74 -3.23 -6.38
CA ASN A 40 11.06 -4.36 -5.77
C ASN A 40 9.93 -3.83 -4.87
N ILE A 41 8.74 -4.35 -5.07
CA ILE A 41 7.52 -3.91 -4.41
C ILE A 41 6.92 -5.10 -3.64
N ALA A 42 6.51 -4.83 -2.39
CA ALA A 42 5.62 -5.68 -1.62
C ALA A 42 4.30 -4.92 -1.41
N LEU A 43 3.25 -5.35 -2.10
CA LEU A 43 1.93 -4.76 -2.05
C LEU A 43 1.06 -5.52 -1.05
N ALA A 44 0.58 -4.86 0.01
CA ALA A 44 -0.31 -5.49 0.99
C ALA A 44 -1.79 -5.27 0.64
N LEU A 45 -2.57 -6.34 0.66
CA LEU A 45 -4.03 -6.26 0.66
C LEU A 45 -4.53 -6.24 2.11
N LEU A 46 -5.18 -5.15 2.51
CA LEU A 46 -5.80 -5.05 3.81
C LEU A 46 -7.09 -5.88 3.85
N SER A 47 -7.20 -6.80 4.83
CA SER A 47 -8.41 -7.61 5.03
C SER A 47 -9.64 -6.77 5.39
N TYR A 48 -9.42 -5.63 6.04
CA TYR A 48 -10.48 -4.71 6.47
C TYR A 48 -10.03 -3.26 6.32
N MET A 49 -10.99 -2.37 6.05
CA MET A 49 -10.74 -0.93 6.00
C MET A 49 -10.44 -0.37 7.40
N GLY A 50 -9.86 0.83 7.42
CA GLY A 50 -9.66 1.63 8.64
C GLY A 50 -8.22 1.72 9.12
N LYS A 51 -7.96 2.75 9.95
CA LYS A 51 -6.61 3.13 10.40
C LYS A 51 -5.91 2.04 11.20
N ALA A 52 -6.63 1.34 12.08
CA ALA A 52 -6.07 0.28 12.91
C ALA A 52 -5.52 -0.87 12.04
N ASN A 53 -6.29 -1.31 11.05
CA ASN A 53 -5.88 -2.37 10.13
C ASN A 53 -4.70 -1.93 9.26
N ALA A 54 -4.72 -0.70 8.75
CA ALA A 54 -3.59 -0.14 7.99
C ALA A 54 -2.31 -0.05 8.84
N ALA A 55 -2.40 0.39 10.09
CA ALA A 55 -1.28 0.50 11.00
C ALA A 55 -0.70 -0.88 11.40
N ALA A 56 -1.58 -1.85 11.68
CA ALA A 56 -1.18 -3.22 11.94
C ALA A 56 -0.48 -3.82 10.72
N ALA A 57 -1.05 -3.62 9.52
CA ALA A 57 -0.46 -4.12 8.29
C ALA A 57 0.92 -3.51 8.01
N ALA A 58 1.06 -2.20 8.16
CA ALA A 58 2.36 -1.52 7.98
C ALA A 58 3.41 -1.98 9.01
N THR A 59 2.98 -2.24 10.25
CA THR A 59 3.87 -2.75 11.32
C THR A 59 4.38 -4.14 10.97
N ASN A 60 3.48 -5.03 10.54
CA ASN A 60 3.81 -6.37 10.11
C ASN A 60 4.71 -6.37 8.87
N MET A 61 4.40 -5.52 7.89
CA MET A 61 5.21 -5.36 6.67
C MET A 61 6.64 -4.92 6.99
N ARG A 62 6.82 -3.99 7.93
CA ARG A 62 8.16 -3.59 8.40
C ARG A 62 8.93 -4.74 9.03
N SER A 63 8.24 -5.64 9.74
CA SER A 63 8.86 -6.83 10.34
C SER A 63 9.22 -7.89 9.30
N SER A 64 8.36 -8.10 8.29
CA SER A 64 8.56 -9.10 7.23
C SER A 64 9.57 -8.67 6.18
N TYR A 65 9.62 -7.38 5.82
CA TYR A 65 10.46 -6.85 4.76
C TYR A 65 11.46 -5.81 5.30
N GLY A 66 12.58 -6.28 5.85
CA GLY A 66 13.58 -5.42 6.50
C GLY A 66 14.33 -4.45 5.57
N ALA A 67 14.22 -4.62 4.24
CA ALA A 67 14.88 -3.77 3.23
C ALA A 67 13.97 -2.69 2.64
N LEU A 68 12.78 -2.45 3.21
CA LEU A 68 11.87 -1.40 2.74
C LEU A 68 12.49 -0.01 2.86
N ARG A 69 12.47 0.74 1.75
CA ARG A 69 12.96 2.13 1.68
C ARG A 69 11.85 3.17 1.66
N LEU A 70 10.65 2.77 1.25
CA LEU A 70 9.48 3.62 1.11
C LEU A 70 8.24 2.76 1.35
N VAL A 71 7.27 3.31 2.09
CA VAL A 71 5.94 2.72 2.26
C VAL A 71 4.92 3.77 1.85
N ILE A 72 4.05 3.43 0.90
CA ILE A 72 2.96 4.28 0.43
C ILE A 72 1.66 3.68 0.94
N LEU A 73 0.89 4.46 1.69
CA LEU A 73 -0.46 4.09 2.09
C LEU A 73 -1.44 4.74 1.13
N GLU A 74 -2.08 3.93 0.29
CA GLU A 74 -3.09 4.39 -0.65
C GLU A 74 -4.50 4.11 -0.11
N GLY A 75 -5.39 5.09 -0.30
CA GLY A 75 -6.80 4.96 0.04
C GLY A 75 -7.61 6.07 -0.62
N ILE A 76 -8.91 5.81 -0.79
CA ILE A 76 -9.85 6.84 -1.21
C ILE A 76 -10.24 7.69 0.01
N CYS A 77 -10.36 8.99 -0.20
CA CYS A 77 -10.81 9.93 0.83
C CYS A 77 -11.96 10.77 0.29
N GLY A 78 -12.96 11.04 1.13
CA GLY A 78 -13.99 12.03 0.83
C GLY A 78 -13.51 13.42 1.27
N GLY A 79 -13.59 14.41 0.39
CA GLY A 79 -13.27 15.80 0.70
C GLY A 79 -14.54 16.65 0.75
N LEU A 80 -14.62 17.56 1.73
CA LEU A 80 -15.60 18.64 1.72
C LEU A 80 -15.02 19.79 0.87
N PRO A 81 -15.75 20.35 -0.10
CA PRO A 81 -15.26 21.48 -0.88
C PRO A 81 -14.90 22.64 0.05
N TYR A 82 -13.68 23.16 -0.09
CA TYR A 82 -13.18 24.28 0.69
C TYR A 82 -12.78 25.40 -0.26
N ASN A 83 -13.40 26.58 -0.09
CA ASN A 83 -13.20 27.75 -0.95
C ASN A 83 -11.99 28.58 -0.47
N GLY A 84 -10.81 27.98 -0.49
CA GLY A 84 -9.53 28.63 -0.15
C GLY A 84 -8.40 28.10 -1.04
N PRO A 85 -7.16 28.62 -0.91
CA PRO A 85 -6.04 28.13 -1.70
C PRO A 85 -5.78 26.64 -1.40
N GLY A 86 -5.98 25.78 -2.40
CA GLY A 86 -5.96 24.31 -2.25
C GLY A 86 -7.32 23.65 -2.46
N GLU A 87 -8.06 24.07 -3.50
CA GLU A 87 -9.34 23.48 -3.87
C GLU A 87 -9.21 21.96 -4.08
N MET A 88 -10.02 21.21 -3.34
CA MET A 88 -10.13 19.76 -3.49
C MET A 88 -11.19 19.43 -4.53
N PHE A 89 -10.74 18.96 -5.70
CA PHE A 89 -11.62 18.49 -6.76
C PHE A 89 -11.80 16.97 -6.69
N LEU A 90 -12.98 16.50 -7.08
CA LEU A 90 -13.22 15.06 -7.28
C LEU A 90 -12.25 14.53 -8.35
N GLY A 91 -11.55 13.44 -8.05
CA GLY A 91 -10.53 12.87 -8.94
C GLY A 91 -9.13 13.46 -8.76
N GLY A 92 -8.94 14.42 -7.85
CA GLY A 92 -7.62 14.90 -7.45
C GLY A 92 -6.85 13.89 -6.59
N VAL A 93 -5.52 13.92 -6.66
CA VAL A 93 -4.62 13.12 -5.81
C VAL A 93 -4.03 14.02 -4.73
N VAL A 94 -4.23 13.63 -3.46
CA VAL A 94 -3.67 14.34 -2.31
C VAL A 94 -2.51 13.53 -1.73
N ILE A 95 -1.33 14.15 -1.60
CA ILE A 95 -0.16 13.53 -0.99
C ILE A 95 0.05 14.15 0.39
N SER A 96 -0.23 13.39 1.45
CA SER A 96 0.07 13.83 2.81
C SER A 96 1.50 13.47 3.19
N LYS A 97 2.19 14.40 3.88
CA LYS A 97 3.51 14.17 4.48
C LYS A 97 3.41 13.62 5.92
N SER A 98 2.22 13.60 6.50
CA SER A 98 1.97 13.17 7.88
C SER A 98 0.67 12.40 8.02
N ILE A 99 0.69 11.36 8.85
CA ILE A 99 -0.49 10.61 9.28
C ILE A 99 -0.69 10.93 10.77
N ILE A 100 -1.91 11.27 11.17
CA ILE A 100 -2.32 11.49 12.56
C ILE A 100 -3.26 10.36 12.98
#